data_AF-A0A352S000-F1
#
_entry.id   AF-A0A352S000-F1
#
_cell.length_a   1.000
_cell.length_b   1.000
_cell.length_c   1.000
_cell.angle_alpha   90.00
_cell.angle_beta   90.00
_cell.angle_gamma   90.00
#
_symmetry.space_group_name_H-M   'P 1'
#
loop_
_entity.id
_entity.type
_entity.pdbx_description
1 polymer ?
#
loop_
_entity_poly.entity_id
_entity_poly.type
_entity_poly.pdbx_seq_one_letter_code
_entity_poly.pdbx_strand_id
1 'polypeptide(L)'
;VGPNVRIGSGTRIGSHTTVEGHTTIGAGNRIGPYASVGGVPQDMKYANEPTQLVIGDRNTIREFTTIHTGTVQDRGVTSLGNDNWIMAYVHIAHDCSVGNHTVFSSNAQIAGHVEVGDWAILGGMSGVHQYVRIGAHAMLGGASALVQDVPPFVIAASDKNGNKATPHGINVEGLRRRGFDAGQIAALRQAYKLLYKSDLSFDDARAEITAMLGQVDATTAVPLQAFVEFLAATQRGIVR
;
A
#
# COMPACT_ATOMS: atom_id res chain seq x y z
N VAL A 1 23.28 -3.38 -14.16
CA VAL A 1 23.10 -2.13 -13.38
C VAL A 1 23.42 -0.97 -14.30
N GLY A 2 22.49 -0.01 -14.43
CA GLY A 2 22.59 1.15 -15.32
C GLY A 2 23.43 2.30 -14.75
N PRO A 3 23.70 3.34 -15.57
CA PRO A 3 24.66 4.40 -15.24
C PRO A 3 24.20 5.37 -14.15
N ASN A 4 22.89 5.57 -13.98
CA ASN A 4 22.32 6.52 -13.02
C ASN A 4 21.85 5.86 -11.71
N VAL A 5 22.26 4.61 -11.47
CA VAL A 5 21.83 3.81 -10.32
C VAL A 5 22.77 4.01 -9.13
N ARG A 6 22.20 4.21 -7.95
CA ARG A 6 22.91 4.24 -6.66
C ARG A 6 22.42 3.11 -5.78
N ILE A 7 23.34 2.32 -5.21
CA ILE A 7 23.02 1.15 -4.37
C ILE A 7 23.76 1.26 -3.04
N GLY A 8 23.00 1.21 -1.94
CA GLY A 8 23.51 1.29 -0.58
C GLY A 8 24.24 0.03 -0.11
N SER A 9 24.98 0.16 0.99
CA SER A 9 25.84 -0.89 1.55
C SER A 9 25.05 -2.15 1.93
N GLY A 10 25.64 -3.31 1.69
CA GLY A 10 25.06 -4.61 2.09
C GLY A 10 23.87 -5.06 1.25
N THR A 11 23.42 -4.26 0.26
CA THR A 11 22.41 -4.68 -0.71
C THR A 11 22.96 -5.76 -1.64
N ARG A 12 22.14 -6.77 -1.92
CA ARG A 12 22.47 -7.90 -2.80
C ARG A 12 21.54 -7.91 -4.01
N ILE A 13 22.13 -8.02 -5.19
CA ILE A 13 21.43 -8.11 -6.47
C ILE A 13 21.61 -9.52 -7.03
N GLY A 14 20.50 -10.21 -7.28
CA GLY A 14 20.47 -11.56 -7.82
C GLY A 14 20.86 -11.64 -9.29
N SER A 15 21.16 -12.85 -9.76
CA SER A 15 21.53 -13.10 -11.16
C SER A 15 20.42 -12.67 -12.12
N HIS A 16 20.78 -12.16 -13.29
CA HIS A 16 19.83 -11.76 -14.34
C HIS A 16 18.84 -10.65 -13.93
N THR A 17 19.15 -9.89 -12.88
CA THR A 17 18.37 -8.72 -12.49
C THR A 17 18.87 -7.47 -13.20
N THR A 18 17.93 -6.72 -13.75
CA THR A 18 18.19 -5.41 -14.35
C THR A 18 17.81 -4.34 -13.34
N VAL A 19 18.77 -3.48 -13.02
CA VAL A 19 18.53 -2.24 -12.28
C VAL A 19 18.94 -1.09 -13.19
N GLU A 20 18.02 -0.20 -13.51
CA GLU A 20 18.20 0.89 -14.47
C GLU A 20 17.49 2.18 -14.01
N GLY A 21 17.35 3.17 -14.89
CA GLY A 21 16.71 4.45 -14.57
C GLY A 21 17.49 5.33 -13.58
N HIS A 22 16.87 6.44 -13.16
CA HIS A 22 17.37 7.26 -12.05
C HIS A 22 16.93 6.64 -10.73
N THR A 23 17.62 5.58 -10.35
CA THR A 23 17.20 4.70 -9.25
C THR A 23 18.16 4.80 -8.08
N THR A 24 17.61 5.08 -6.90
CA THR A 24 18.33 5.02 -5.63
C THR A 24 17.80 3.87 -4.79
N ILE A 25 18.68 2.96 -4.37
CA ILE A 25 18.37 1.81 -3.51
C ILE A 25 19.17 1.96 -2.22
N GLY A 26 18.49 1.86 -1.08
CA GLY A 26 19.10 1.92 0.25
C GLY A 26 19.95 0.70 0.60
N ALA A 27 20.23 0.54 1.90
CA ALA A 27 21.10 -0.47 2.46
C ALA A 27 20.37 -1.79 2.78
N GLY A 28 21.11 -2.90 2.71
CA GLY A 28 20.65 -4.21 3.17
C GLY A 28 19.46 -4.80 2.38
N ASN A 29 19.15 -4.29 1.20
CA ASN A 29 18.09 -4.85 0.35
C ASN A 29 18.50 -6.21 -0.23
N ARG A 30 17.53 -7.08 -0.46
CA ARG A 30 17.72 -8.39 -1.10
C ARG A 30 16.85 -8.46 -2.34
N ILE A 31 17.46 -8.18 -3.50
CA ILE A 31 16.78 -8.22 -4.79
C ILE A 31 17.13 -9.55 -5.45
N GLY A 32 16.12 -10.40 -5.63
CA GLY A 32 16.24 -11.74 -6.21
C GLY A 32 16.56 -11.71 -7.71
N PRO A 33 16.67 -12.88 -8.35
CA PRO A 33 16.96 -12.98 -9.77
C PRO A 33 15.77 -12.55 -10.65
N TYR A 34 16.06 -12.12 -11.88
CA TYR A 34 15.05 -11.74 -12.88
C TYR A 34 14.12 -10.59 -12.46
N ALA A 35 14.51 -9.76 -11.50
CA ALA A 35 13.78 -8.53 -11.18
C ALA A 35 14.10 -7.44 -12.22
N SER A 36 13.11 -6.64 -12.58
CA SER A 36 13.27 -5.41 -13.36
C SER A 36 12.96 -4.21 -12.48
N VAL A 37 13.99 -3.45 -12.12
CA VAL A 37 13.92 -2.39 -11.12
C VAL A 37 14.38 -1.06 -11.73
N GLY A 38 13.51 -0.06 -11.73
CA GLY A 38 13.79 1.26 -12.28
C GLY A 38 13.53 1.39 -13.77
N GLY A 39 12.76 0.45 -14.35
CA GLY A 39 12.30 0.56 -15.74
C GLY A 39 11.39 1.76 -15.96
N VAL A 40 11.25 2.19 -17.21
CA VAL A 40 10.42 3.33 -17.58
C VAL A 40 8.92 3.08 -17.28
N PRO A 41 8.11 4.13 -17.06
CA PRO A 41 6.67 4.00 -16.92
C PRO A 41 6.03 3.31 -18.12
N GLN A 42 4.99 2.50 -17.86
CA GLN A 42 4.07 2.00 -18.89
C GLN A 42 2.92 2.98 -19.12
N ASP A 43 3.24 4.27 -19.25
CA ASP A 43 2.30 5.33 -19.57
C ASP A 43 2.66 5.88 -20.95
N MET A 44 1.68 5.94 -21.87
CA MET A 44 1.88 6.46 -23.22
C MET A 44 2.27 7.94 -23.25
N LYS A 45 2.07 8.68 -22.16
CA LYS A 45 2.47 10.08 -22.01
C LYS A 45 3.94 10.25 -21.65
N TYR A 46 4.62 9.19 -21.19
CA TYR A 46 6.03 9.26 -20.84
C TYR A 46 6.88 9.52 -22.09
N ALA A 47 7.76 10.51 -22.01
CA ALA A 47 8.55 11.02 -23.12
C ALA A 47 10.06 11.00 -22.80
N ASN A 48 10.53 9.97 -22.08
CA ASN A 48 11.93 9.78 -21.68
C ASN A 48 12.45 10.82 -20.67
N GLU A 49 11.56 11.41 -19.87
CA GLU A 49 11.96 12.32 -18.81
C GLU A 49 12.78 11.59 -17.72
N PRO A 50 13.71 12.28 -17.03
CA PRO A 50 14.58 11.69 -16.02
C PRO A 50 13.85 11.47 -14.67
N THR A 51 12.76 10.70 -14.70
CA THR A 51 11.97 10.37 -13.52
C THR A 51 12.65 9.30 -12.67
N GLN A 52 12.27 9.25 -11.40
CA GLN A 52 13.04 8.57 -10.37
C GLN A 52 12.33 7.35 -9.79
N LEU A 53 13.14 6.45 -9.26
CA LEU A 53 12.71 5.39 -8.34
C LEU A 53 13.56 5.48 -7.07
N VAL A 54 12.92 5.51 -5.91
CA VAL A 54 13.59 5.54 -4.61
C VAL A 54 13.12 4.35 -3.79
N ILE A 55 14.03 3.46 -3.42
CA ILE A 55 13.80 2.30 -2.56
C ILE A 55 14.61 2.49 -1.29
N GLY A 56 13.97 2.37 -0.13
CA GLY A 56 14.61 2.43 1.18
C GLY A 56 15.45 1.20 1.50
N ASP A 57 15.46 0.81 2.76
CA ASP A 57 16.36 -0.20 3.32
C ASP A 57 15.66 -1.53 3.60
N ARG A 58 16.44 -2.62 3.60
CA ARG A 58 16.03 -3.95 4.10
C ARG A 58 14.79 -4.54 3.43
N ASN A 59 14.44 -4.08 2.23
CA ASN A 59 13.37 -4.68 1.44
C ASN A 59 13.83 -6.03 0.88
N THR A 60 12.90 -6.98 0.79
CA THR A 60 13.08 -8.22 0.03
C THR A 60 12.22 -8.16 -1.22
N ILE A 61 12.85 -8.19 -2.39
CA ILE A 61 12.22 -8.09 -3.70
C ILE A 61 12.48 -9.39 -4.43
N ARG A 62 11.43 -10.17 -4.69
CA ARG A 62 11.53 -11.52 -5.25
C ARG A 62 11.50 -11.52 -6.77
N GLU A 63 11.51 -12.72 -7.33
CA GLU A 63 11.72 -13.01 -8.74
C GLU A 63 10.63 -12.42 -9.63
N PHE A 64 10.99 -12.02 -10.85
CA PHE A 64 10.05 -11.52 -11.86
C PHE A 64 9.22 -10.31 -11.43
N THR A 65 9.72 -9.56 -10.45
CA THR A 65 9.11 -8.30 -10.02
C THR A 65 9.42 -7.19 -11.03
N THR A 66 8.47 -6.26 -11.18
CA THR A 66 8.64 -5.07 -12.02
C THR A 66 8.31 -3.83 -11.20
N ILE A 67 9.26 -2.88 -11.13
CA ILE A 67 9.10 -1.63 -10.40
C ILE A 67 9.55 -0.50 -11.31
N HIS A 68 8.63 0.42 -11.66
CA HIS A 68 8.91 1.50 -12.59
C HIS A 68 9.19 2.84 -11.90
N THR A 69 9.88 3.74 -12.59
CA THR A 69 10.04 5.14 -12.16
C THR A 69 8.72 5.91 -12.25
N GLY A 70 8.68 7.15 -11.76
CA GLY A 70 7.49 7.99 -11.84
C GLY A 70 7.25 8.66 -13.20
N THR A 71 6.32 9.59 -13.25
CA THR A 71 5.96 10.42 -14.42
C THR A 71 5.97 11.90 -14.04
N VAL A 72 6.32 12.78 -14.98
CA VAL A 72 6.37 14.24 -14.71
C VAL A 72 5.00 14.88 -14.53
N GLN A 73 3.94 14.16 -14.89
CA GLN A 73 2.55 14.57 -14.70
C GLN A 73 2.10 14.43 -13.24
N ASP A 74 2.86 13.70 -12.42
CA ASP A 74 2.70 13.61 -10.98
C ASP A 74 4.00 14.06 -10.29
N ARG A 75 4.49 13.32 -9.29
CA ARG A 75 5.67 13.67 -8.50
C ARG A 75 7.00 13.38 -9.22
N GLY A 76 6.97 12.67 -10.35
CA GLY A 76 8.18 12.24 -11.05
C GLY A 76 8.97 11.16 -10.30
N VAL A 77 8.37 10.55 -9.27
CA VAL A 77 9.03 9.55 -8.42
C VAL A 77 8.07 8.46 -7.97
N THR A 78 8.50 7.21 -8.16
CA THR A 78 7.97 6.06 -7.43
C THR A 78 8.80 5.85 -6.17
N SER A 79 8.16 5.67 -5.01
CA SER A 79 8.85 5.51 -3.73
C SER A 79 8.42 4.24 -2.99
N LEU A 80 9.39 3.51 -2.46
CA LEU A 80 9.20 2.38 -1.55
C LEU A 80 10.01 2.65 -0.27
N GLY A 81 9.39 2.50 0.89
CA GLY A 81 10.02 2.63 2.19
C GLY A 81 10.92 1.44 2.54
N ASN A 82 10.84 1.01 3.80
CA ASN A 82 11.75 0.05 4.40
C ASN A 82 11.05 -1.26 4.78
N ASP A 83 11.84 -2.32 4.90
CA ASP A 83 11.40 -3.59 5.50
C ASP A 83 10.17 -4.21 4.80
N ASN A 84 9.96 -3.89 3.51
CA ASN A 84 8.87 -4.44 2.72
C ASN A 84 9.20 -5.85 2.21
N TRP A 85 8.17 -6.70 2.13
CA TRP A 85 8.26 -8.05 1.60
C TRP A 85 7.48 -8.16 0.28
N ILE A 86 8.20 -8.12 -0.83
CA ILE A 86 7.65 -8.09 -2.19
C ILE A 86 7.89 -9.44 -2.84
N MET A 87 6.84 -10.27 -2.95
CA MET A 87 6.92 -11.62 -3.49
C MET A 87 7.00 -11.64 -5.02
N ALA A 88 7.12 -12.85 -5.59
CA ALA A 88 7.37 -13.01 -7.01
C ALA A 88 6.22 -12.47 -7.86
N TYR A 89 6.54 -11.98 -9.07
CA TYR A 89 5.59 -11.42 -10.04
C TYR A 89 4.83 -10.17 -9.60
N VAL A 90 5.22 -9.54 -8.48
CA VAL A 90 4.61 -8.27 -8.08
C VAL A 90 4.97 -7.18 -9.09
N HIS A 91 3.96 -6.38 -9.45
CA HIS A 91 4.11 -5.20 -10.29
C HIS A 91 3.81 -3.95 -9.47
N ILE A 92 4.75 -3.00 -9.48
CA ILE A 92 4.60 -1.65 -8.93
C ILE A 92 4.77 -0.66 -10.07
N ALA A 93 3.66 -0.06 -10.48
CA ALA A 93 3.63 0.92 -11.55
C ALA A 93 4.27 2.26 -11.15
N HIS A 94 4.24 3.19 -12.09
CA HIS A 94 4.77 4.53 -11.91
C HIS A 94 4.04 5.31 -10.80
N ASP A 95 4.78 6.19 -10.13
CA ASP A 95 4.31 7.15 -9.13
C ASP A 95 3.67 6.55 -7.87
N CYS A 96 3.79 5.23 -7.69
CA CYS A 96 3.30 4.59 -6.47
C CYS A 96 4.09 5.08 -5.24
N SER A 97 3.40 5.18 -4.10
CA SER A 97 3.99 5.50 -2.80
C SER A 97 3.75 4.32 -1.86
N VAL A 98 4.78 3.52 -1.62
CA VAL A 98 4.72 2.36 -0.72
C VAL A 98 5.46 2.69 0.57
N GLY A 99 4.79 2.50 1.70
CA GLY A 99 5.33 2.72 3.03
C GLY A 99 6.33 1.65 3.48
N ASN A 100 6.29 1.33 4.77
CA ASN A 100 7.18 0.38 5.44
C ASN A 100 6.45 -0.89 5.87
N HIS A 101 7.19 -1.99 6.02
CA HIS A 101 6.67 -3.27 6.52
C HIS A 101 5.46 -3.82 5.74
N THR A 102 5.29 -3.40 4.48
CA THR A 102 4.21 -3.88 3.63
C THR A 102 4.51 -5.29 3.13
N VAL A 103 3.46 -6.04 2.81
CA VAL A 103 3.57 -7.36 2.21
C VAL A 103 2.78 -7.39 0.92
N PHE A 104 3.49 -7.62 -0.19
CA PHE A 104 2.88 -7.92 -1.48
C PHE A 104 3.04 -9.40 -1.75
N SER A 105 1.94 -10.14 -1.66
CA SER A 105 1.94 -11.57 -1.99
C SER A 105 2.13 -11.78 -3.49
N SER A 106 2.44 -13.01 -3.89
CA SER A 106 2.79 -13.32 -5.28
C SER A 106 1.74 -12.79 -6.27
N ASN A 107 2.22 -12.08 -7.29
CA ASN A 107 1.38 -11.51 -8.34
C ASN A 107 0.33 -10.49 -7.86
N ALA A 108 0.54 -9.85 -6.71
CA ALA A 108 -0.18 -8.61 -6.38
C ALA A 108 0.32 -7.50 -7.32
N GLN A 109 -0.59 -6.83 -8.04
CA GLN A 109 -0.24 -5.82 -9.03
C GLN A 109 -0.94 -4.49 -8.69
N ILE A 110 -0.15 -3.42 -8.59
CA ILE A 110 -0.66 -2.07 -8.35
C ILE A 110 -0.40 -1.19 -9.57
N ALA A 111 -1.45 -0.55 -10.08
CA ALA A 111 -1.38 0.40 -11.17
C ALA A 111 -0.86 1.77 -10.71
N GLY A 112 -0.73 2.73 -11.65
CA GLY A 112 -0.07 4.01 -11.38
C GLY A 112 -0.68 4.79 -10.22
N HIS A 113 0.16 5.55 -9.52
CA HIS A 113 -0.26 6.48 -8.45
C HIS A 113 -0.92 5.83 -7.23
N VAL A 114 -0.73 4.52 -7.02
CA VAL A 114 -1.29 3.83 -5.85
C VAL A 114 -0.49 4.17 -4.59
N GLU A 115 -1.21 4.46 -3.50
CA GLU A 115 -0.61 4.68 -2.18
C GLU A 115 -0.84 3.43 -1.31
N VAL A 116 0.21 2.94 -0.67
CA VAL A 116 0.16 1.77 0.21
C VAL A 116 0.77 2.14 1.55
N GLY A 117 -0.07 2.25 2.57
CA GLY A 117 0.32 2.60 3.93
C GLY A 117 1.10 1.49 4.63
N ASP A 118 1.80 1.87 5.70
CA ASP A 118 2.64 0.97 6.49
C ASP A 118 1.88 -0.28 6.93
N TRP A 119 2.56 -1.43 6.92
CA TRP A 119 2.01 -2.72 7.35
C TRP A 119 0.81 -3.26 6.56
N ALA A 120 0.42 -2.61 5.45
CA ALA A 120 -0.61 -3.11 4.58
C ALA A 120 -0.20 -4.45 3.95
N ILE A 121 -1.18 -5.33 3.75
CA ILE A 121 -0.97 -6.66 3.17
C ILE A 121 -1.85 -6.79 1.93
N LEU A 122 -1.25 -7.10 0.79
CA LEU A 122 -1.94 -7.41 -0.45
C LEU A 122 -1.84 -8.91 -0.71
N GLY A 123 -3.00 -9.56 -0.80
CA GLY A 123 -3.12 -10.98 -1.09
C GLY A 123 -2.70 -11.33 -2.53
N GLY A 124 -2.36 -12.59 -2.76
CA GLY A 124 -1.81 -13.01 -4.06
C GLY A 124 -2.83 -12.84 -5.18
N MET A 125 -2.36 -12.56 -6.39
CA MET A 125 -3.22 -12.32 -7.57
C MET A 125 -4.21 -11.14 -7.40
N SER A 126 -4.02 -10.24 -6.45
CA SER A 126 -4.86 -9.04 -6.32
C SER A 126 -4.44 -7.97 -7.33
N GLY A 127 -5.41 -7.24 -7.88
CA GLY A 127 -5.16 -6.07 -8.74
C GLY A 127 -5.68 -4.80 -8.09
N VAL A 128 -4.89 -3.72 -8.12
CA VAL A 128 -5.26 -2.42 -7.56
C VAL A 128 -5.27 -1.37 -8.68
N HIS A 129 -6.42 -0.72 -8.84
CA HIS A 129 -6.63 0.30 -9.85
C HIS A 129 -5.81 1.58 -9.55
N GLN A 130 -5.47 2.33 -10.60
CA GLN A 130 -4.70 3.58 -10.46
C GLN A 130 -5.39 4.56 -9.50
N TYR A 131 -4.57 5.34 -8.78
CA TYR A 131 -4.95 6.33 -7.75
C TYR A 131 -5.65 5.79 -6.50
N VAL A 132 -5.75 4.47 -6.32
CA VAL A 132 -6.33 3.90 -5.10
C VAL A 132 -5.36 4.04 -3.93
N ARG A 133 -5.90 4.32 -2.75
CA ARG A 133 -5.17 4.33 -1.48
C ARG A 133 -5.51 3.12 -0.63
N ILE A 134 -4.49 2.45 -0.12
CA ILE A 134 -4.60 1.32 0.81
C ILE A 134 -4.05 1.79 2.15
N GLY A 135 -4.94 1.96 3.14
CA GLY A 135 -4.57 2.48 4.45
C GLY A 135 -3.61 1.57 5.24
N ALA A 136 -2.91 2.16 6.21
CA ALA A 136 -1.98 1.43 7.07
C ALA A 136 -2.67 0.25 7.78
N HIS A 137 -1.97 -0.87 7.92
CA HIS A 137 -2.46 -2.13 8.50
C HIS A 137 -3.70 -2.75 7.82
N ALA A 138 -4.19 -2.19 6.71
CA ALA A 138 -5.25 -2.80 5.94
C ALA A 138 -4.80 -4.14 5.34
N MET A 139 -5.77 -4.98 4.98
CA MET A 139 -5.48 -6.26 4.33
C MET A 139 -6.43 -6.45 3.14
N LEU A 140 -5.87 -6.57 1.94
CA LEU A 140 -6.59 -6.98 0.75
C LEU A 140 -6.48 -8.49 0.57
N GLY A 141 -7.62 -9.18 0.45
CA GLY A 141 -7.68 -10.61 0.17
C GLY A 141 -7.06 -10.98 -1.17
N GLY A 142 -6.66 -12.25 -1.31
CA GLY A 142 -6.19 -12.77 -2.59
C GLY A 142 -7.26 -12.69 -3.67
N ALA A 143 -6.84 -12.69 -4.95
CA ALA A 143 -7.72 -12.66 -6.12
C ALA A 143 -8.79 -11.54 -6.08
N SER A 144 -8.47 -10.42 -5.43
CA SER A 144 -9.37 -9.28 -5.28
C SER A 144 -8.99 -8.16 -6.25
N ALA A 145 -10.00 -7.50 -6.84
CA ALA A 145 -9.86 -6.32 -7.66
C ALA A 145 -10.30 -5.08 -6.86
N LEU A 146 -9.36 -4.22 -6.53
CA LEU A 146 -9.58 -3.02 -5.73
C LEU A 146 -9.68 -1.78 -6.62
N VAL A 147 -10.81 -1.09 -6.58
CA VAL A 147 -11.10 0.09 -7.44
C VAL A 147 -11.37 1.38 -6.66
N GLN A 148 -11.50 1.27 -5.34
CA GLN A 148 -11.74 2.34 -4.39
C GLN A 148 -10.83 2.16 -3.17
N ASP A 149 -10.74 3.18 -2.33
CA ASP A 149 -9.82 3.19 -1.20
C ASP A 149 -10.20 2.17 -0.13
N VAL A 150 -9.20 1.52 0.48
CA VAL A 150 -9.40 0.68 1.69
C VAL A 150 -8.94 1.49 2.90
N PRO A 151 -9.83 1.82 3.86
CA PRO A 151 -9.42 2.52 5.06
C PRO A 151 -8.38 1.77 5.88
N PRO A 152 -7.58 2.47 6.69
CA PRO A 152 -6.63 1.84 7.61
C PRO A 152 -7.30 0.76 8.45
N PHE A 153 -6.53 -0.28 8.78
CA PHE A 153 -6.96 -1.39 9.62
C PHE A 153 -8.09 -2.28 9.06
N VAL A 154 -8.69 -1.94 7.91
CA VAL A 154 -9.81 -2.70 7.32
C VAL A 154 -9.31 -3.91 6.54
N ILE A 155 -10.03 -5.02 6.65
CA ILE A 155 -9.91 -6.15 5.72
C ILE A 155 -10.87 -5.90 4.57
N ALA A 156 -10.40 -5.99 3.34
CA ALA A 156 -11.23 -6.00 2.14
C ALA A 156 -10.91 -7.24 1.29
N ALA A 157 -11.91 -7.84 0.66
CA ALA A 157 -11.72 -9.02 -0.19
C ALA A 157 -12.87 -9.12 -1.19
N SER A 158 -12.63 -9.79 -2.32
CA SER A 158 -13.70 -10.19 -3.23
C SER A 158 -14.76 -11.02 -2.49
N ASP A 159 -16.01 -10.82 -2.89
CA ASP A 159 -17.14 -11.58 -2.36
C ASP A 159 -17.67 -12.58 -3.40
N LYS A 160 -18.81 -13.20 -3.11
CA LYS A 160 -19.43 -14.18 -4.01
C LYS A 160 -20.05 -13.55 -5.26
N ASN A 161 -20.24 -12.23 -5.27
CA ASN A 161 -20.96 -11.49 -6.30
C ASN A 161 -20.03 -10.92 -7.37
N GLY A 162 -18.71 -11.01 -7.18
CA GLY A 162 -17.73 -10.61 -8.17
C GLY A 162 -16.33 -10.48 -7.57
N ASN A 163 -15.39 -10.01 -8.39
CA ASN A 163 -14.02 -9.83 -7.94
C ASN A 163 -13.76 -8.46 -7.29
N LYS A 164 -14.74 -7.54 -7.24
CA LYS A 164 -14.56 -6.25 -6.58
C LYS A 164 -14.46 -6.44 -5.07
N ALA A 165 -13.44 -5.82 -4.47
CA ALA A 165 -13.20 -5.94 -3.05
C ALA A 165 -14.27 -5.18 -2.25
N THR A 166 -14.87 -5.86 -1.27
CA THR A 166 -15.82 -5.30 -0.30
C THR A 166 -15.21 -5.41 1.11
N PRO A 167 -15.63 -4.57 2.09
CA PRO A 167 -15.07 -4.57 3.43
C PRO A 167 -15.61 -5.73 4.30
N HIS A 168 -14.69 -6.43 4.98
CA HIS A 168 -14.92 -7.62 5.82
C HIS A 168 -14.37 -7.45 7.24
N GLY A 169 -14.60 -6.30 7.85
CA GLY A 169 -14.24 -6.02 9.25
C GLY A 169 -12.83 -5.44 9.43
N ILE A 170 -12.40 -5.41 10.69
CA ILE A 170 -11.06 -4.94 11.11
C ILE A 170 -10.06 -6.10 11.13
N ASN A 171 -8.80 -5.80 10.79
CA ASN A 171 -7.66 -6.70 10.82
C ASN A 171 -7.18 -7.01 12.26
N VAL A 172 -8.09 -7.54 13.08
CA VAL A 172 -7.89 -7.73 14.52
C VAL A 172 -6.65 -8.57 14.82
N GLU A 173 -6.45 -9.68 14.11
CA GLU A 173 -5.30 -10.55 14.32
C GLU A 173 -3.98 -9.88 13.92
N GLY A 174 -3.98 -9.12 12.81
CA GLY A 174 -2.82 -8.35 12.40
C GLY A 174 -2.46 -7.24 13.39
N LEU A 175 -3.45 -6.61 14.03
CA LEU A 175 -3.24 -5.58 15.04
C LEU A 175 -2.72 -6.16 16.36
N ARG A 176 -3.30 -7.28 16.82
CA ARG A 176 -2.84 -7.99 18.04
C ARG A 176 -1.38 -8.40 17.93
N ARG A 177 -0.98 -8.98 16.80
CA ARG A 177 0.42 -9.38 16.53
C ARG A 177 1.39 -8.20 16.54
N ARG A 178 0.89 -6.97 16.37
CA ARG A 178 1.67 -5.73 16.35
C ARG A 178 1.53 -4.94 17.65
N GLY A 179 0.96 -5.54 18.70
CA GLY A 179 0.91 -4.97 20.04
C GLY A 179 -0.20 -3.94 20.27
N PHE A 180 -1.20 -3.86 19.39
CA PHE A 180 -2.38 -3.04 19.66
C PHE A 180 -3.18 -3.62 20.81
N ASP A 181 -3.60 -2.77 21.74
CA ASP A 181 -4.35 -3.19 22.91
C ASP A 181 -5.84 -3.42 22.62
N ALA A 182 -6.56 -3.93 23.61
CA ALA A 182 -7.99 -4.24 23.47
C ALA A 182 -8.87 -2.98 23.29
N GLY A 183 -8.49 -1.85 23.88
CA GLY A 183 -9.21 -0.57 23.77
C GLY A 183 -9.11 0.01 22.37
N GLN A 184 -7.89 0.06 21.82
CA GLN A 184 -7.60 0.42 20.43
C GLN A 184 -8.41 -0.42 19.44
N ILE A 185 -8.37 -1.74 19.58
CA ILE A 185 -9.11 -2.65 18.70
C ILE A 185 -10.63 -2.45 18.85
N ALA A 186 -11.13 -2.23 20.06
CA ALA A 186 -12.55 -1.97 20.31
C ALA A 186 -13.01 -0.66 19.65
N ALA A 187 -12.23 0.42 19.78
CA ALA A 187 -12.52 1.70 19.14
C ALA A 187 -12.56 1.57 17.61
N LEU A 188 -11.59 0.87 17.00
CA LEU A 188 -11.57 0.63 15.55
C LEU A 188 -12.76 -0.21 15.07
N ARG A 189 -13.18 -1.22 15.86
CA ARG A 189 -14.40 -2.00 15.55
C ARG A 189 -15.65 -1.14 15.59
N GLN A 190 -15.74 -0.23 16.55
CA GLN A 190 -16.86 0.70 16.64
C GLN A 190 -16.86 1.68 15.46
N ALA A 191 -15.70 2.21 15.09
CA ALA A 191 -15.56 3.06 13.90
C ALA A 191 -15.97 2.33 12.62
N TYR A 192 -15.54 1.08 12.44
CA TYR A 192 -15.98 0.23 11.33
C TYR A 192 -17.50 0.02 11.32
N LYS A 193 -18.11 -0.24 12.48
CA LYS A 193 -19.56 -0.42 12.59
C LYS A 193 -20.31 0.84 12.17
N LEU A 194 -19.90 2.02 12.66
CA LEU A 194 -20.47 3.31 12.26
C LEU A 194 -20.34 3.52 10.75
N LEU A 195 -19.16 3.22 10.20
CA LEU A 195 -18.89 3.42 8.79
C LEU A 195 -19.72 2.52 7.88
N TYR A 196 -19.88 1.23 8.23
CA TYR A 196 -20.39 0.21 7.30
C TYR A 196 -21.68 -0.50 7.70
N LYS A 197 -22.12 -0.38 8.96
CA LYS A 197 -23.19 -1.22 9.53
C LYS A 197 -24.25 -0.44 10.32
N SER A 198 -24.16 0.89 10.39
CA SER A 198 -25.08 1.73 11.17
C SER A 198 -26.11 2.50 10.32
N ASP A 199 -26.25 2.19 9.03
CA ASP A 199 -27.17 2.87 8.11
C ASP A 199 -27.00 4.40 8.10
N LEU A 200 -25.77 4.85 8.31
CA LEU A 200 -25.38 6.26 8.28
C LEU A 200 -24.93 6.64 6.87
N SER A 201 -25.17 7.91 6.50
CA SER A 201 -24.49 8.51 5.36
C SER A 201 -22.98 8.53 5.61
N PHE A 202 -22.18 8.69 4.55
CA PHE A 202 -20.73 8.78 4.71
C PHE A 202 -20.31 9.98 5.59
N ASP A 203 -20.97 11.12 5.43
CA ASP A 203 -20.65 12.32 6.19
C ASP A 203 -21.06 12.19 7.67
N ASP A 204 -22.23 11.60 7.95
CA ASP A 204 -22.67 11.35 9.33
C ASP A 204 -21.76 10.34 10.03
N ALA A 205 -21.39 9.25 9.34
CA ALA A 205 -20.45 8.28 9.89
C ALA A 205 -19.09 8.93 10.19
N ARG A 206 -18.58 9.80 9.32
CA ARG A 206 -17.32 10.52 9.55
C ARG A 206 -17.43 11.45 10.76
N ALA A 207 -18.54 12.16 10.92
CA ALA A 207 -18.78 13.04 12.06
C ALA A 207 -18.80 12.26 13.38
N GLU A 208 -19.53 11.14 13.43
CA GLU A 208 -19.61 10.27 14.61
C GLU A 208 -18.25 9.65 14.97
N ILE A 209 -17.50 9.16 13.98
CA ILE A 209 -16.16 8.60 14.20
C ILE A 209 -15.18 9.68 14.69
N THR A 210 -15.31 10.92 14.20
CA THR A 210 -14.50 12.05 14.67
C THR A 210 -14.83 12.39 16.12
N ALA A 211 -16.11 12.38 16.50
CA ALA A 211 -16.55 12.65 17.88
C ALA A 211 -16.00 11.62 18.90
N MET A 212 -15.78 10.37 18.48
CA MET A 212 -15.17 9.33 19.32
C MET A 212 -13.76 9.70 19.80
N LEU A 213 -13.01 10.55 19.10
CA LEU A 213 -11.65 10.97 19.52
C LEU A 213 -11.64 11.64 20.90
N GLY A 214 -12.71 12.36 21.25
CA GLY A 214 -12.85 13.01 22.55
C GLY A 214 -13.34 12.08 23.68
N GLN A 215 -13.63 10.82 23.36
CA GLN A 215 -14.25 9.84 24.28
C GLN A 215 -13.29 8.71 24.66
N VAL A 216 -12.09 8.68 24.08
CA VAL A 216 -11.09 7.64 24.28
C VAL A 216 -9.83 8.24 24.90
N ASP A 217 -9.01 7.40 25.53
CA ASP A 217 -7.71 7.83 26.03
C ASP A 217 -6.74 8.18 24.87
N ALA A 218 -5.67 8.90 25.20
CA ALA A 218 -4.71 9.39 24.20
C ALA A 218 -4.04 8.27 23.38
N THR A 219 -3.83 7.09 23.96
CA THR A 219 -3.22 5.95 23.27
C THR A 219 -4.20 5.31 22.29
N THR A 220 -5.47 5.23 22.66
CA THR A 220 -6.57 4.77 21.79
C THR A 220 -6.89 5.77 20.68
N ALA A 221 -6.72 7.07 20.93
CA ALA A 221 -6.97 8.13 19.96
C ALA A 221 -6.04 8.05 18.73
N VAL A 222 -4.79 7.62 18.88
CA VAL A 222 -3.80 7.58 17.79
C VAL A 222 -4.27 6.80 16.55
N PRO A 223 -4.64 5.50 16.65
CA PRO A 223 -5.11 4.77 15.47
C PRO A 223 -6.46 5.29 14.95
N LEU A 224 -7.32 5.80 15.83
CA LEU A 224 -8.60 6.37 15.42
C LEU A 224 -8.41 7.66 14.62
N GLN A 225 -7.44 8.50 15.00
CA GLN A 225 -7.07 9.72 14.31
C GLN A 225 -6.59 9.40 12.89
N ALA A 226 -5.72 8.40 12.73
CA ALA A 226 -5.27 7.94 11.41
C ALA A 226 -6.45 7.45 10.53
N PHE A 227 -7.45 6.82 11.13
CA PHE A 227 -8.67 6.43 10.43
C PHE A 227 -9.48 7.65 9.95
N VAL A 228 -9.69 8.64 10.82
CA VAL A 228 -10.41 9.89 10.52
C VAL A 228 -9.72 10.68 9.40
N GLU A 229 -8.41 10.86 9.49
CA GLU A 229 -7.61 11.60 8.50
C GLU A 229 -7.69 10.95 7.12
N PHE A 230 -7.62 9.61 7.07
CA PHE A 230 -7.75 8.89 5.82
C PHE A 230 -9.11 9.13 5.15
N LEU A 231 -10.19 9.08 5.93
CA LEU A 231 -11.56 9.32 5.45
C LEU A 231 -11.75 10.77 4.99
N ALA A 232 -11.11 11.74 5.64
CA ALA A 232 -11.16 13.14 5.24
C ALA A 232 -10.47 13.40 3.90
N ALA A 233 -9.41 12.64 3.59
CA ALA A 233 -8.59 12.82 2.39
C ALA A 233 -9.03 11.98 1.17
N THR A 234 -10.12 11.20 1.28
CA THR A 234 -10.55 10.30 0.20
C THR A 234 -11.11 11.03 -1.01
N GLN A 235 -10.61 10.70 -2.22
CA GLN A 235 -11.07 11.28 -3.48
C GLN A 235 -11.91 10.29 -4.31
N ARG A 236 -11.57 9.00 -4.27
CA ARG A 236 -12.25 7.94 -5.03
C ARG A 236 -13.42 7.29 -4.28
N GLY A 237 -13.70 7.79 -3.09
CA GLY A 237 -14.50 7.10 -2.09
C GLY A 237 -13.81 5.81 -1.58
N ILE A 238 -14.49 5.14 -0.66
CA ILE A 238 -14.01 3.93 0.01
C ILE A 238 -14.76 2.70 -0.50
N VAL A 239 -14.14 1.52 -0.38
CA VAL A 239 -14.81 0.23 -0.61
C VAL A 239 -16.08 0.12 0.25
N ARG A 240 -17.13 -0.50 -0.30
CA ARG A 240 -18.46 -0.68 0.32
C ARG A 240 -18.94 -2.12 0.20
#